data_AF-A0A0U0ZPE7-F1
#
_entry.id   AF-A0A0U0ZPE7-F1
#
_cell.length_a   1.000
_cell.length_b   1.000
_cell.length_c   1.000
_cell.angle_alpha   90.00
_cell.angle_beta   90.00
_cell.angle_gamma   90.00
#
_symmetry.space_group_name_H-M   'P 1'
#
loop_
_entity.id
_entity.type
_entity.pdbx_description
1 polymer ?
#
loop_
_entity_poly.entity_id
_entity_poly.type
_entity_poly.pdbx_seq_one_letter_code
_entity_poly.pdbx_strand_id
1 'polypeptide(L)'
;MEHHDFVSLAKIVNKKLNPLLNIITLDLVPYEGTIHPYPLAFDPPLIEHATTDAGRKGFRHIWEKLNYAFALPDPTQFPGLPALTAEDRVILERFVQMCRRLAGYSAINDDSRLSYKFNGSIENTEYNIDYPSEESFAAAAVCFRQLHSGREAAPFDKAKGRLSKAVQQLPEKHRSSANDILEQWKAARGKLMTELLDTIVCRKAAPPNPPPNFPISYYNIHPEDLITTFQYGDVIHFTDRRENLKTLTENSTNAAYYRYAVLLAITALSHLYFGFALLIEAAMSTRD
;
A
#
# COMPACT_ATOMS: atom_id res chain seq x y z
N MET A 1 -4.39 -13.39 -18.03
CA MET A 1 -3.96 -14.14 -16.84
C MET A 1 -5.16 -14.19 -15.93
N GLU A 2 -5.54 -15.39 -15.53
CA GLU A 2 -6.70 -15.65 -14.69
C GLU A 2 -6.25 -15.82 -13.22
N HIS A 3 -7.17 -15.78 -12.25
CA HIS A 3 -6.84 -15.99 -10.83
C HIS A 3 -6.10 -17.32 -10.57
N HIS A 4 -6.26 -18.33 -11.43
CA HIS A 4 -5.63 -19.63 -11.28
C HIS A 4 -4.10 -19.58 -11.53
N ASP A 5 -3.59 -18.48 -12.11
CA ASP A 5 -2.16 -18.21 -12.24
C ASP A 5 -1.56 -17.68 -10.91
N PHE A 6 -2.38 -17.30 -9.93
CA PHE A 6 -1.91 -16.89 -8.61
C PHE A 6 -1.36 -18.08 -7.84
N VAL A 7 -0.07 -18.04 -7.52
CA VAL A 7 0.57 -18.99 -6.63
C VAL A 7 1.17 -18.24 -5.46
N SER A 8 0.82 -18.63 -4.24
CA SER A 8 1.38 -18.06 -3.01
C SER A 8 1.96 -19.17 -2.16
N LEU A 9 3.12 -18.91 -1.56
CA LEU A 9 3.67 -19.77 -0.52
C LEU A 9 3.02 -19.41 0.80
N ALA A 10 2.61 -20.41 1.58
CA ALA A 10 2.18 -20.20 2.95
C ALA A 10 2.94 -21.09 3.91
N LYS A 11 3.32 -20.53 5.07
CA LYS A 11 3.92 -21.27 6.17
C LYS A 11 2.81 -21.83 7.05
N ILE A 12 2.85 -23.14 7.33
CA ILE A 12 2.01 -23.75 8.37
C ILE A 12 2.51 -23.24 9.72
N VAL A 13 1.66 -22.51 10.43
CA VAL A 13 1.94 -21.98 11.78
C VAL A 13 1.24 -22.78 12.87
N ASN A 14 0.23 -23.57 12.52
CA ASN A 14 -0.47 -24.45 13.46
C ASN A 14 -1.06 -25.66 12.74
N LYS A 15 -1.23 -26.76 13.48
CA LYS A 15 -1.87 -27.98 13.01
C LYS A 15 -2.69 -28.61 14.14
N LYS A 16 -3.97 -28.87 13.88
CA LYS A 16 -4.89 -29.53 14.83
C LYS A 16 -5.55 -30.73 14.15
N LEU A 17 -5.52 -31.89 14.80
CA LEU A 17 -6.25 -33.09 14.39
C LEU A 17 -7.50 -33.22 15.26
N ASN A 18 -8.67 -33.33 14.63
CA ASN A 18 -9.89 -33.80 15.27
C ASN A 18 -10.07 -35.29 14.94
N PRO A 19 -9.77 -36.21 15.87
CA PRO A 19 -9.81 -37.66 15.60
C PRO A 19 -11.23 -38.19 15.45
N LEU A 20 -12.24 -37.53 16.03
CA LEU A 20 -13.64 -37.97 15.97
C LEU A 20 -14.25 -37.72 14.59
N LEU A 21 -13.82 -36.65 13.93
CA LEU A 21 -14.30 -36.27 12.59
C LEU A 21 -13.29 -36.63 11.49
N ASN A 22 -12.11 -37.13 11.86
CA ASN A 22 -10.99 -37.35 10.96
C ASN A 22 -10.62 -36.10 10.13
N ILE A 23 -10.65 -34.92 10.76
CA ILE A 23 -10.37 -33.62 10.14
C ILE A 23 -9.02 -33.08 10.62
N ILE A 24 -8.18 -32.62 9.69
CA ILE A 24 -6.97 -31.85 9.98
C ILE A 24 -7.23 -30.38 9.63
N THR A 25 -7.03 -29.49 10.61
CA THR A 25 -7.04 -28.04 10.41
C THR A 25 -5.61 -27.52 10.42
N LEU A 26 -5.26 -26.73 9.41
CA LEU A 26 -3.97 -26.06 9.29
C LEU A 26 -4.20 -24.55 9.39
N ASP A 27 -3.45 -23.87 10.25
CA ASP A 27 -3.36 -22.40 10.19
C ASP A 27 -2.16 -22.05 9.31
N LEU A 28 -2.40 -21.21 8.31
CA LEU A 28 -1.44 -20.83 7.29
C LEU A 28 -1.23 -19.31 7.34
N VAL A 29 0.01 -18.87 7.21
CA VAL A 29 0.36 -17.46 7.03
C VAL A 29 1.04 -17.30 5.67
N PRO A 30 0.62 -16.35 4.82
CA PRO A 30 1.32 -16.05 3.57
C PRO A 30 2.79 -15.79 3.82
N TYR A 31 3.66 -16.12 2.88
CA TYR A 31 5.10 -16.06 3.11
C TYR A 31 5.60 -14.64 3.38
N GLU A 32 5.06 -13.64 2.70
CA GLU A 32 5.25 -12.22 3.02
C GLU A 32 4.76 -11.83 4.43
N GLY A 33 3.85 -12.61 5.01
CA GLY A 33 3.37 -12.45 6.38
C GLY A 33 4.32 -13.01 7.44
N THR A 34 5.34 -13.78 7.05
CA THR A 34 6.28 -14.41 8.01
C THR A 34 7.27 -13.42 8.61
N ILE A 35 7.38 -12.21 8.06
CA ILE A 35 8.23 -11.14 8.58
C ILE A 35 7.66 -10.48 9.84
N HIS A 36 6.39 -10.72 10.17
CA HIS A 36 5.72 -10.08 11.30
C HIS A 36 5.98 -10.81 12.63
N PRO A 37 6.29 -10.08 13.72
CA PRO A 37 6.53 -8.63 13.76
C PRO A 37 7.92 -8.27 13.20
N TYR A 38 8.02 -7.16 12.46
CA TYR A 38 9.30 -6.58 12.05
C TYR A 38 9.58 -5.29 12.85
N PRO A 39 10.82 -5.00 13.29
CA PRO A 39 11.10 -3.76 14.02
C PRO A 39 10.78 -2.53 13.15
N LEU A 40 10.19 -1.51 13.79
CA LEU A 40 9.93 -0.20 13.18
C LEU A 40 10.93 0.83 13.70
N ALA A 41 11.48 1.66 12.81
CA ALA A 41 12.41 2.72 13.17
C ALA A 41 11.73 3.94 13.83
N PHE A 42 10.43 4.12 13.56
CA PHE A 42 9.58 5.19 14.06
C PHE A 42 8.12 4.70 14.10
N ASP A 43 7.25 5.40 14.84
CA ASP A 43 5.84 5.05 14.89
C ASP A 43 5.17 5.24 13.52
N PRO A 44 4.24 4.34 13.10
CA PRO A 44 3.52 4.47 11.84
C PRO A 44 2.90 5.87 11.63
N PRO A 45 3.29 6.60 10.57
CA PRO A 45 2.71 7.88 10.22
C PRO A 45 1.18 7.89 10.18
N LEU A 46 0.60 8.90 10.82
CA LEU A 46 -0.85 9.16 10.90
C LEU A 46 -1.67 8.07 11.61
N ILE A 47 -1.03 7.22 12.42
CA ILE A 47 -1.70 6.16 13.19
C ILE A 47 -2.74 6.69 14.18
N GLU A 48 -2.67 7.96 14.58
CA GLU A 48 -3.67 8.59 15.43
C GLU A 48 -5.07 8.60 14.79
N HIS A 49 -5.15 8.48 13.46
CA HIS A 49 -6.41 8.40 12.72
C HIS A 49 -7.00 6.98 12.68
N ALA A 50 -6.24 5.96 13.08
CA ALA A 50 -6.76 4.61 13.31
C ALA A 50 -7.38 4.52 14.72
N THR A 51 -8.69 4.69 14.80
CA THR A 51 -9.41 4.79 16.09
C THR A 51 -9.70 3.45 16.75
N THR A 52 -9.64 2.35 16.00
CA THR A 52 -9.84 0.99 16.50
C THR A 52 -8.52 0.26 16.73
N ASP A 53 -8.50 -0.71 17.65
CA ASP A 53 -7.31 -1.54 17.89
C ASP A 53 -6.94 -2.36 16.64
N ALA A 54 -7.94 -2.86 15.92
CA ALA A 54 -7.76 -3.56 14.64
C ALA A 54 -7.06 -2.65 13.62
N GLY A 55 -7.50 -1.39 13.50
CA GLY A 55 -6.89 -0.47 12.57
C GLY A 55 -5.47 -0.05 12.94
N ARG A 56 -5.20 0.16 14.23
CA ARG A 56 -3.82 0.41 14.72
C ARG A 56 -2.90 -0.76 14.42
N LYS A 57 -3.41 -1.99 14.54
CA LYS A 57 -2.68 -3.20 14.15
C LYS A 57 -2.43 -3.25 12.64
N GLY A 58 -3.43 -2.91 11.82
CA GLY A 58 -3.30 -2.81 10.36
C GLY A 58 -2.20 -1.82 9.94
N PHE A 59 -2.22 -0.61 10.51
CA PHE A 59 -1.17 0.40 10.30
C PHE A 59 0.22 -0.16 10.63
N ARG A 60 0.39 -0.76 11.82
CA ARG A 60 1.67 -1.38 12.20
C ARG A 60 2.09 -2.45 11.20
N HIS A 61 1.20 -3.37 10.85
CA HIS A 61 1.49 -4.46 9.90
C HIS A 61 1.97 -3.94 8.53
N ILE A 62 1.30 -2.93 7.97
CA ILE A 62 1.71 -2.34 6.68
C ILE A 62 3.06 -1.63 6.82
N TRP A 63 3.28 -0.90 7.91
CA TRP A 63 4.55 -0.21 8.13
C TRP A 63 5.72 -1.17 8.40
N GLU A 64 5.46 -2.32 9.01
CA GLU A 64 6.45 -3.38 9.18
C GLU A 64 6.89 -3.94 7.82
N LYS A 65 5.94 -4.14 6.90
CA LYS A 65 6.22 -4.50 5.51
C LYS A 65 6.99 -3.40 4.76
N LEU A 66 6.58 -2.13 4.88
CA LEU A 66 7.26 -0.99 4.26
C LEU A 66 8.70 -0.86 4.78
N ASN A 67 8.91 -0.98 6.09
CA ASN A 67 10.23 -0.90 6.69
C ASN A 67 11.10 -2.10 6.26
N TYR A 68 10.54 -3.31 6.23
CA TYR A 68 11.23 -4.47 5.71
C TYR A 68 11.61 -4.30 4.23
N ALA A 69 10.71 -3.79 3.40
CA ALA A 69 10.94 -3.62 1.96
C ALA A 69 12.00 -2.54 1.67
N PHE A 70 11.83 -1.36 2.26
CA PHE A 70 12.51 -0.13 1.83
C PHE A 70 13.43 0.50 2.87
N ALA A 71 13.27 0.18 4.17
CA ALA A 71 14.00 0.81 5.27
C ALA A 71 14.01 2.35 5.19
N LEU A 72 12.83 2.94 4.97
CA LEU A 72 12.67 4.39 4.77
C LEU A 72 13.19 5.18 5.98
N PRO A 73 13.84 6.34 5.77
CA PRO A 73 14.28 7.19 6.87
C PRO A 73 13.07 7.84 7.57
N ASP A 74 13.23 8.17 8.86
CA ASP A 74 12.20 8.87 9.63
C ASP A 74 11.81 10.19 8.95
N PRO A 75 10.56 10.34 8.50
CA PRO A 75 10.13 11.52 7.75
C PRO A 75 10.19 12.81 8.59
N THR A 76 10.11 12.71 9.92
CA THR A 76 10.13 13.88 10.82
C THR A 76 11.52 14.52 10.97
N GLN A 77 12.57 13.81 10.52
CA GLN A 77 13.95 14.29 10.53
C GLN A 77 14.31 15.09 9.27
N PHE A 78 13.37 15.24 8.32
CA PHE A 78 13.61 16.02 7.11
C PHE A 78 13.83 17.50 7.46
N PRO A 79 14.82 18.17 6.84
CA PRO A 79 15.13 19.56 7.20
C PRO A 79 14.03 20.53 6.75
N GLY A 80 13.82 21.56 7.56
CA GLY A 80 13.00 22.72 7.17
C GLY A 80 13.57 23.39 5.92
N LEU A 81 12.68 23.79 5.01
CA LEU A 81 13.02 24.37 3.72
C LEU A 81 12.61 25.86 3.69
N PRO A 82 13.51 26.80 4.01
CA PRO A 82 13.17 28.22 4.08
C PRO A 82 12.81 28.84 2.72
N ALA A 83 13.21 28.19 1.62
CA ALA A 83 12.92 28.64 0.26
C ALA A 83 11.49 28.33 -0.22
N LEU A 84 10.66 27.65 0.59
CA LEU A 84 9.27 27.37 0.22
C LEU A 84 8.43 28.65 0.18
N THR A 85 7.85 28.92 -0.99
CA THR A 85 6.96 30.08 -1.19
C THR A 85 5.58 29.85 -0.56
N ALA A 86 4.78 30.91 -0.44
CA ALA A 86 3.39 30.79 0.00
C ALA A 86 2.56 29.87 -0.92
N GLU A 87 2.79 29.92 -2.23
CA GLU A 87 2.13 29.03 -3.20
C GLU A 87 2.53 27.56 -2.99
N ASP A 88 3.82 27.29 -2.75
CA ASP A 88 4.28 25.93 -2.46
C ASP A 88 3.61 25.39 -1.20
N ARG A 89 3.52 26.20 -0.14
CA ARG A 89 2.88 25.83 1.13
C ARG A 89 1.42 25.45 0.94
N VAL A 90 0.64 26.18 0.15
CA VAL A 90 -0.77 25.85 -0.13
C VAL A 90 -0.92 24.44 -0.75
N ILE A 91 -0.06 24.10 -1.72
CA ILE A 91 -0.08 22.78 -2.37
C ILE A 91 0.32 21.68 -1.38
N LEU A 92 1.37 21.93 -0.60
CA LEU A 92 1.91 21.00 0.39
C LEU A 92 0.91 20.74 1.54
N GLU A 93 0.30 21.79 2.08
CA GLU A 93 -0.75 21.70 3.09
C GLU A 93 -1.97 20.96 2.57
N ARG A 94 -2.38 21.20 1.33
CA ARG A 94 -3.49 20.45 0.71
C ARG A 94 -3.18 18.96 0.63
N PHE A 95 -1.96 18.58 0.25
CA PHE A 95 -1.55 17.18 0.22
C PHE A 95 -1.63 16.55 1.62
N VAL A 96 -1.08 17.22 2.64
CA VAL A 96 -1.11 16.77 4.05
C VAL A 96 -2.55 16.59 4.55
N GLN A 97 -3.43 17.56 4.32
CA GLN A 97 -4.84 17.49 4.70
C GLN A 97 -5.53 16.26 4.07
N MET A 98 -5.24 15.98 2.80
CA MET A 98 -5.81 14.84 2.11
C MET A 98 -5.27 13.51 2.63
N CYS A 99 -3.99 13.42 3.01
CA CYS A 99 -3.43 12.26 3.69
C CYS A 99 -4.12 12.00 5.04
N ARG A 100 -4.28 13.04 5.88
CA ARG A 100 -4.97 12.93 7.18
C ARG A 100 -6.42 12.47 7.02
N ARG A 101 -7.13 13.00 6.02
CA ARG A 101 -8.49 12.57 5.70
C ARG A 101 -8.53 11.09 5.29
N LEU A 102 -7.65 10.68 4.38
CA LEU A 102 -7.59 9.30 3.90
C LEU A 102 -7.20 8.29 5.00
N ALA A 103 -6.30 8.68 5.91
CA ALA A 103 -5.90 7.86 7.05
C ALA A 103 -7.06 7.52 8.00
N GLY A 104 -8.11 8.36 8.02
CA GLY A 104 -9.32 8.12 8.82
C GLY A 104 -10.38 7.25 8.13
N TYR A 105 -10.18 6.83 6.88
CA TYR A 105 -11.19 6.06 6.15
C TYR A 105 -11.13 4.57 6.49
N SER A 106 -12.30 3.95 6.69
CA SER A 106 -12.43 2.52 7.01
C SER A 106 -11.79 1.61 5.98
N ALA A 107 -11.91 1.92 4.69
CA ALA A 107 -11.29 1.13 3.62
C ALA A 107 -9.74 1.12 3.68
N ILE A 108 -9.12 2.05 4.40
CA ILE A 108 -7.65 2.13 4.56
C ILE A 108 -7.22 1.70 5.96
N ASN A 109 -8.05 1.95 6.97
CA ASN A 109 -7.73 1.71 8.36
C ASN A 109 -8.30 0.40 8.93
N ASP A 110 -8.94 -0.45 8.13
CA ASP A 110 -9.47 -1.74 8.57
C ASP A 110 -8.61 -2.92 8.10
N ASP A 111 -8.65 -4.02 8.84
CA ASP A 111 -7.88 -5.25 8.55
C ASP A 111 -8.63 -6.07 7.49
N SER A 112 -8.59 -5.60 6.24
CA SER A 112 -9.20 -6.32 5.11
C SER A 112 -8.48 -7.63 4.87
N ARG A 113 -9.24 -8.72 4.75
CA ARG A 113 -8.70 -10.08 4.62
C ARG A 113 -9.30 -10.80 3.43
N LEU A 114 -8.46 -11.55 2.74
CA LEU A 114 -8.88 -12.57 1.77
C LEU A 114 -8.67 -13.94 2.42
N SER A 115 -9.75 -14.72 2.54
CA SER A 115 -9.73 -16.05 3.12
C SER A 115 -10.23 -17.09 2.12
N TYR A 116 -9.56 -18.25 2.16
CA TYR A 116 -9.85 -19.40 1.33
C TYR A 116 -10.16 -20.59 2.23
N LYS A 117 -11.23 -21.30 1.93
CA LYS A 117 -11.57 -22.54 2.62
C LYS A 117 -11.68 -23.67 1.61
N PHE A 118 -10.76 -24.62 1.73
CA PHE A 118 -10.73 -25.83 0.91
C PHE A 118 -11.37 -26.98 1.67
N ASN A 119 -12.36 -27.64 1.06
CA ASN A 119 -12.95 -28.86 1.60
C ASN A 119 -12.66 -30.06 0.67
N GLY A 120 -11.43 -30.58 0.74
CA GLY A 120 -11.01 -31.80 0.04
C GLY A 120 -10.88 -31.71 -1.50
N SER A 121 -11.42 -30.68 -2.14
CA SER A 121 -11.29 -30.41 -3.58
C SER A 121 -11.23 -28.89 -3.84
N ILE A 122 -10.51 -28.50 -4.90
CA ILE A 122 -10.43 -27.12 -5.39
C ILE A 122 -11.79 -26.65 -5.95
N GLU A 123 -12.62 -27.58 -6.45
CA GLU A 123 -13.95 -27.28 -6.99
C GLU A 123 -14.93 -26.81 -5.90
N ASN A 124 -14.67 -27.12 -4.63
CA ASN A 124 -15.49 -26.73 -3.47
C ASN A 124 -14.81 -25.64 -2.62
N THR A 125 -14.03 -24.75 -3.25
CA THR A 125 -13.34 -23.67 -2.55
C THR A 125 -14.32 -22.52 -2.26
N GLU A 126 -14.54 -22.23 -0.97
CA GLU A 126 -15.25 -21.02 -0.56
C GLU A 126 -14.24 -19.86 -0.49
N TYR A 127 -14.55 -18.76 -1.18
CA TYR A 127 -13.79 -17.52 -1.16
C TYR A 127 -14.56 -16.47 -0.37
N ASN A 128 -13.97 -15.98 0.72
CA ASN A 128 -14.53 -14.87 1.49
C ASN A 128 -13.54 -13.72 1.53
N ILE A 129 -14.00 -12.53 1.13
CA ILE A 129 -13.25 -11.29 1.31
C ILE A 129 -13.99 -10.43 2.30
N ASP A 130 -13.29 -10.07 3.36
CA ASP A 130 -13.66 -8.96 4.23
C ASP A 130 -13.27 -7.68 3.47
N TYR A 131 -14.10 -7.32 2.49
CA TYR A 131 -13.91 -6.16 1.62
C TYR A 131 -14.67 -4.96 2.21
N PRO A 132 -14.12 -3.74 2.15
CA PRO A 132 -14.88 -2.55 2.52
C PRO A 132 -16.17 -2.44 1.70
N SER A 133 -17.20 -1.80 2.28
CA SER A 133 -18.42 -1.49 1.53
C SER A 133 -18.10 -0.70 0.25
N GLU A 134 -18.95 -0.80 -0.77
CA GLU A 134 -18.74 -0.06 -2.03
C GLU A 134 -18.64 1.45 -1.79
N GLU A 135 -19.44 1.99 -0.88
CA GLU A 135 -19.38 3.39 -0.46
C GLU A 135 -18.01 3.74 0.15
N SER A 136 -17.54 2.92 1.10
CA SER A 136 -16.24 3.13 1.76
C SER A 136 -15.08 3.04 0.77
N PHE A 137 -15.11 2.08 -0.15
CA PHE A 137 -14.09 1.92 -1.17
C PHE A 137 -14.10 3.07 -2.19
N ALA A 138 -15.27 3.46 -2.69
CA ALA A 138 -15.40 4.57 -3.64
C ALA A 138 -14.92 5.90 -3.01
N ALA A 139 -15.30 6.18 -1.77
CA ALA A 139 -14.82 7.34 -1.03
C ALA A 139 -13.29 7.34 -0.92
N ALA A 140 -12.69 6.21 -0.52
CA ALA A 140 -11.23 6.06 -0.44
C ALA A 140 -10.55 6.21 -1.79
N ALA A 141 -11.10 5.64 -2.85
CA ALA A 141 -10.55 5.74 -4.20
C ALA A 141 -10.54 7.19 -4.70
N VAL A 142 -11.62 7.96 -4.48
CA VAL A 142 -11.68 9.39 -4.84
C VAL A 142 -10.65 10.20 -4.06
N CYS A 143 -10.56 9.98 -2.75
CA CYS A 143 -9.61 10.67 -1.88
C CYS A 143 -8.15 10.33 -2.25
N PHE A 144 -7.85 9.06 -2.48
CA PHE A 144 -6.57 8.57 -2.97
C PHE A 144 -6.21 9.18 -4.33
N ARG A 145 -7.16 9.28 -5.26
CA ARG A 145 -6.93 9.89 -6.58
C ARG A 145 -6.43 11.34 -6.47
N GLN A 146 -6.88 12.10 -5.47
CA GLN A 146 -6.37 13.47 -5.21
C GLN A 146 -4.87 13.51 -4.84
N LEU A 147 -4.38 12.47 -4.18
CA LEU A 147 -2.97 12.33 -3.79
C LEU A 147 -2.13 11.71 -4.92
N HIS A 148 -2.73 10.86 -5.74
CA HIS A 148 -2.00 9.97 -6.65
C HIS A 148 -1.95 10.47 -8.09
N SER A 149 -3.07 10.99 -8.61
CA SER A 149 -3.20 11.31 -10.04
C SER A 149 -2.49 12.60 -10.41
N GLY A 150 -1.64 12.56 -11.46
CA GLY A 150 -0.94 13.75 -11.97
C GLY A 150 -1.84 14.86 -12.52
N ARG A 151 -3.15 14.60 -12.70
CA ARG A 151 -4.15 15.57 -13.17
C ARG A 151 -4.69 16.47 -12.06
N GLU A 152 -4.40 16.15 -10.80
CA GLU A 152 -4.95 16.86 -9.65
C GLU A 152 -4.13 18.10 -9.28
N ALA A 153 -4.71 19.00 -8.48
CA ALA A 153 -4.07 20.26 -8.12
C ALA A 153 -2.85 20.07 -7.20
N ALA A 154 -2.91 19.11 -6.27
CA ALA A 154 -1.89 18.85 -5.27
C ALA A 154 -1.54 17.36 -5.06
N PRO A 155 -1.25 16.57 -6.11
CA PRO A 155 -0.81 15.18 -5.99
C PRO A 155 0.66 15.09 -5.59
N PHE A 156 1.09 13.86 -5.27
CA PHE A 156 2.45 13.51 -4.87
C PHE A 156 3.50 14.11 -5.81
N ASP A 157 3.34 13.97 -7.12
CA ASP A 157 4.35 14.43 -8.07
C ASP A 157 4.53 15.96 -8.07
N LYS A 158 3.47 16.73 -7.78
CA LYS A 158 3.55 18.18 -7.61
C LYS A 158 4.18 18.54 -6.27
N ALA A 159 3.75 17.90 -5.17
CA ALA A 159 4.32 18.10 -3.84
C ALA A 159 5.82 17.80 -3.81
N LYS A 160 6.21 16.62 -4.29
CA LYS A 160 7.60 16.20 -4.53
C LYS A 160 8.36 17.24 -5.36
N GLY A 161 7.78 17.70 -6.46
CA GLY A 161 8.42 18.69 -7.33
C GLY A 161 8.72 20.01 -6.62
N ARG A 162 7.84 20.47 -5.73
CA ARG A 162 8.09 21.67 -4.90
C ARG A 162 9.22 21.43 -3.89
N LEU A 163 9.19 20.29 -3.20
CA LEU A 163 10.25 19.92 -2.25
C LEU A 163 11.61 19.80 -2.95
N SER A 164 11.70 19.09 -4.08
CA SER A 164 12.96 18.95 -4.82
C SER A 164 13.54 20.32 -5.21
N LYS A 165 12.70 21.25 -5.71
CA LYS A 165 13.14 22.60 -6.05
C LYS A 165 13.67 23.36 -4.83
N ALA A 166 12.98 23.29 -3.70
CA ALA A 166 13.39 23.98 -2.48
C ALA A 166 14.65 23.37 -1.84
N VAL A 167 14.83 22.05 -1.92
CA VAL A 167 16.06 21.37 -1.47
C VAL A 167 17.29 21.87 -2.22
N GLN A 168 17.18 22.14 -3.53
CA GLN A 168 18.31 22.68 -4.31
C GLN A 168 18.78 24.05 -3.81
N GLN A 169 17.93 24.80 -3.11
CA GLN A 169 18.27 26.11 -2.55
C GLN A 169 18.95 26.03 -1.17
N LEU A 170 19.06 24.83 -0.59
CA LEU A 170 19.79 24.65 0.67
C LEU A 170 21.31 24.85 0.48
N PRO A 171 22.03 25.24 1.55
CA PRO A 171 23.49 25.16 1.58
C PRO A 171 23.97 23.73 1.29
N GLU A 172 25.11 23.61 0.60
CA GLU A 172 25.65 22.33 0.12
C GLU A 172 25.73 21.26 1.21
N LYS A 173 26.14 21.66 2.43
CA LYS A 173 26.22 20.79 3.61
C LYS A 173 24.91 20.05 3.94
N HIS A 174 23.75 20.67 3.69
CA HIS A 174 22.43 20.10 4.01
C HIS A 174 21.75 19.49 2.78
N ARG A 175 22.06 20.00 1.59
CA ARG A 175 21.45 19.59 0.32
C ARG A 175 21.60 18.11 0.00
N SER A 176 22.77 17.51 0.25
CA SER A 176 22.99 16.08 -0.03
C SER A 176 22.05 15.22 0.82
N SER A 177 22.08 15.40 2.14
CA SER A 177 21.25 14.62 3.06
C SER A 177 19.75 14.74 2.79
N ALA A 178 19.28 15.95 2.46
CA ALA A 178 17.88 16.19 2.12
C ALA A 178 17.47 15.50 0.80
N ASN A 179 18.35 15.55 -0.21
CA ASN A 179 18.12 14.83 -1.47
C ASN A 179 18.11 13.32 -1.24
N ASP A 180 19.03 12.77 -0.45
CA ASP A 180 19.11 11.33 -0.19
C ASP A 180 17.84 10.81 0.47
N ILE A 181 17.28 11.56 1.42
CA ILE A 181 15.98 11.24 2.02
C ILE A 181 14.89 11.29 0.94
N LEU A 182 14.78 12.40 0.21
CA LEU A 182 13.72 12.60 -0.78
C LEU A 182 13.75 11.52 -1.89
N GLU A 183 14.94 11.14 -2.37
CA GLU A 183 15.11 10.10 -3.37
C GLU A 183 14.69 8.71 -2.87
N GLN A 184 14.92 8.37 -1.60
CA GLN A 184 14.46 7.10 -1.03
C GLN A 184 12.93 6.99 -1.04
N TRP A 185 12.22 8.04 -0.62
CA TRP A 185 10.76 8.09 -0.66
C TRP A 185 10.21 8.03 -2.10
N LYS A 186 10.89 8.70 -3.04
CA LYS A 186 10.55 8.64 -4.47
C LYS A 186 10.73 7.24 -5.04
N ALA A 187 11.85 6.58 -4.74
CA ALA A 187 12.17 5.24 -5.21
C ALA A 187 11.15 4.23 -4.66
N ALA A 188 10.79 4.32 -3.39
CA ALA A 188 9.76 3.49 -2.79
C ALA A 188 8.40 3.67 -3.47
N ARG A 189 7.97 4.92 -3.77
CA ARG A 189 6.74 5.15 -4.56
C ARG A 189 6.83 4.50 -5.93
N GLY A 190 7.92 4.76 -6.66
CA GLY A 190 8.11 4.20 -8.00
C GLY A 190 8.01 2.68 -8.01
N LYS A 191 8.59 2.03 -6.99
CA LYS A 191 8.50 0.57 -6.84
C LYS A 191 7.08 0.10 -6.55
N LEU A 192 6.37 0.76 -5.63
CA LEU A 192 4.97 0.43 -5.30
C LEU A 192 3.97 0.71 -6.42
N MET A 193 4.31 1.53 -7.41
CA MET A 193 3.50 1.69 -8.62
C MET A 193 3.66 0.51 -9.59
N THR A 194 4.79 -0.22 -9.50
CA THR A 194 5.12 -1.33 -10.41
C THR A 194 4.82 -2.72 -9.85
N GLU A 195 4.88 -2.89 -8.52
CA GLU A 195 4.67 -4.18 -7.84
C GLU A 195 3.96 -3.95 -6.50
N LEU A 196 3.11 -4.90 -6.07
CA LEU A 196 2.50 -4.83 -4.74
C LEU A 196 3.55 -4.93 -3.64
N LEU A 197 3.27 -4.31 -2.49
CA LEU A 197 4.13 -4.40 -1.31
C LEU A 197 4.34 -5.87 -0.89
N ASP A 198 3.28 -6.67 -0.92
CA ASP A 198 3.31 -8.11 -0.63
C ASP A 198 4.25 -8.88 -1.56
N THR A 199 4.27 -8.57 -2.86
CA THR A 199 5.20 -9.14 -3.85
C THR A 199 6.65 -8.78 -3.52
N ILE A 200 6.91 -7.51 -3.19
CA ILE A 200 8.25 -7.02 -2.85
C ILE A 200 8.77 -7.71 -1.59
N VAL A 201 7.94 -7.80 -0.54
CA VAL A 201 8.27 -8.46 0.72
C VAL A 201 8.48 -9.95 0.50
N CYS A 202 7.59 -10.63 -0.23
CA CYS A 202 7.71 -12.05 -0.54
C CYS A 202 9.05 -12.36 -1.24
N ARG A 203 9.44 -11.53 -2.22
CA ARG A 203 10.73 -11.70 -2.92
C ARG A 203 11.93 -11.46 -2.01
N LYS A 204 11.87 -10.47 -1.13
CA LYS A 204 12.96 -10.16 -0.20
C LYS A 204 13.09 -11.20 0.92
N ALA A 205 11.98 -11.81 1.33
CA ALA A 205 11.95 -12.91 2.30
C ALA A 205 12.28 -14.27 1.68
N ALA A 206 12.31 -14.38 0.35
CA ALA A 206 12.62 -15.62 -0.35
C ALA A 206 14.02 -16.14 0.06
N PRO A 207 14.23 -17.47 0.08
CA PRO A 207 15.54 -18.03 0.38
C PRO A 207 16.58 -17.53 -0.64
N PRO A 208 17.89 -17.45 -0.29
CA PRO A 208 18.93 -16.89 -1.17
C PRO A 208 19.02 -17.54 -2.56
N ASN A 209 18.67 -18.83 -2.66
CA ASN A 209 18.63 -19.59 -3.90
C ASN A 209 17.23 -20.20 -4.06
N PRO A 210 16.23 -19.41 -4.46
CA PRO A 210 14.88 -19.94 -4.63
C PRO A 210 14.85 -20.88 -5.84
N PRO A 211 14.07 -21.98 -5.80
CA PRO A 211 13.85 -22.80 -6.99
C PRO A 211 13.23 -21.95 -8.12
N PRO A 212 13.40 -22.33 -9.40
CA PRO A 212 12.91 -21.55 -10.55
C PRO A 212 11.42 -21.19 -10.52
N ASN A 213 10.60 -22.02 -9.87
CA ASN A 213 9.15 -21.83 -9.73
C ASN A 213 8.76 -21.43 -8.29
N PHE A 214 9.63 -20.74 -7.56
CA PHE A 214 9.30 -20.26 -6.22
C PHE A 214 8.08 -19.32 -6.31
N PRO A 215 6.97 -19.61 -5.60
CA PRO A 215 5.75 -18.86 -5.79
C PRO A 215 5.86 -17.51 -5.10
N ILE A 216 5.80 -16.45 -5.91
CA ILE A 216 5.81 -15.07 -5.46
C ILE A 216 4.37 -14.56 -5.46
N SER A 217 3.87 -14.23 -4.27
CA SER A 217 2.51 -13.70 -4.10
C SER A 217 2.28 -12.48 -5.00
N TYR A 218 1.18 -12.50 -5.76
CA TYR A 218 0.71 -11.41 -6.63
C TYR A 218 1.70 -10.94 -7.70
N TYR A 219 2.62 -11.78 -8.17
CA TYR A 219 3.63 -11.40 -9.17
C TYR A 219 3.03 -10.86 -10.49
N ASN A 220 1.78 -11.23 -10.79
CA ASN A 220 1.04 -10.83 -11.98
C ASN A 220 0.32 -9.49 -11.83
N ILE A 221 0.35 -8.86 -10.66
CA ILE A 221 -0.33 -7.59 -10.40
C ILE A 221 0.60 -6.42 -10.74
N HIS A 222 0.12 -5.52 -11.60
CA HIS A 222 0.72 -4.23 -11.89
C HIS A 222 -0.13 -3.12 -11.25
N PRO A 223 0.28 -2.56 -10.10
CA PRO A 223 -0.54 -1.66 -9.28
C PRO A 223 -1.09 -0.46 -10.02
N GLU A 224 -0.26 0.29 -10.76
CA GLU A 224 -0.68 1.49 -11.48
C GLU A 224 -1.78 1.19 -12.53
N ASP A 225 -1.57 0.14 -13.32
CA ASP A 225 -2.52 -0.28 -14.35
C ASP A 225 -3.81 -0.80 -13.73
N LEU A 226 -3.72 -1.53 -12.62
CA LEU A 226 -4.87 -2.05 -11.90
C LEU A 226 -5.70 -0.93 -11.28
N ILE A 227 -5.06 0.00 -10.57
CA ILE A 227 -5.69 1.20 -9.99
C ILE A 227 -6.41 1.99 -11.09
N THR A 228 -5.72 2.25 -12.21
CA THR A 228 -6.31 2.98 -13.34
C THR A 228 -7.50 2.23 -13.92
N THR A 229 -7.40 0.91 -14.09
CA THR A 229 -8.48 0.08 -14.63
C THR A 229 -9.72 0.10 -13.73
N PHE A 230 -9.56 0.03 -12.40
CA PHE A 230 -10.69 0.13 -11.48
C PHE A 230 -11.28 1.56 -11.44
N GLN A 231 -10.44 2.58 -11.27
CA GLN A 231 -10.91 3.97 -11.15
C GLN A 231 -11.63 4.47 -12.41
N TYR A 232 -11.13 4.12 -13.60
CA TYR A 232 -11.73 4.54 -14.86
C TYR A 232 -12.65 3.50 -15.51
N GLY A 233 -12.71 2.30 -14.94
CA GLY A 233 -13.61 1.23 -15.40
C GLY A 233 -15.02 1.37 -14.86
N ASP A 234 -15.17 1.67 -13.57
CA ASP A 234 -16.49 1.83 -12.95
C ASP A 234 -16.50 2.51 -11.56
N VAL A 235 -15.35 2.62 -10.87
CA VAL A 235 -15.34 3.10 -9.47
C VAL A 235 -15.51 4.62 -9.36
N ILE A 236 -14.90 5.39 -10.27
CA ILE A 236 -14.94 6.87 -10.26
C ILE A 236 -15.44 7.40 -11.60
N HIS A 237 -14.92 6.82 -12.68
CA HIS A 237 -15.30 7.16 -14.05
C HIS A 237 -15.71 5.89 -14.80
N PHE A 238 -16.49 6.08 -15.86
CA PHE A 238 -16.94 5.01 -16.75
C PHE A 238 -16.39 5.26 -18.17
N THR A 239 -15.18 4.74 -18.46
CA THR A 239 -14.50 4.94 -19.75
C THR A 239 -14.40 3.64 -20.57
N ASP A 240 -13.57 3.64 -21.61
CA ASP A 240 -13.11 2.46 -22.34
C ASP A 240 -12.44 1.39 -21.46
N ARG A 241 -11.89 1.76 -20.30
CA ARG A 241 -11.29 0.83 -19.33
C ARG A 241 -12.27 -0.18 -18.73
N ARG A 242 -13.58 0.04 -18.89
CA ARG A 242 -14.63 -0.90 -18.43
C ARG A 242 -14.50 -2.29 -19.06
N GLU A 243 -14.02 -2.41 -20.30
CA GLU A 243 -13.88 -3.72 -20.96
C GLU A 243 -12.74 -4.52 -20.34
N ASN A 244 -11.67 -3.84 -19.95
CA ASN A 244 -10.58 -4.45 -19.18
C ASN A 244 -11.08 -4.85 -17.79
N LEU A 245 -11.82 -3.96 -17.10
CA LEU A 245 -12.38 -4.27 -15.79
C LEU A 245 -13.32 -5.47 -15.86
N LYS A 246 -14.22 -5.51 -16.86
CA LYS A 246 -15.14 -6.62 -17.10
C LYS A 246 -14.39 -7.95 -17.30
N THR A 247 -13.29 -7.93 -18.05
CA THR A 247 -12.43 -9.11 -18.22
C THR A 247 -11.81 -9.55 -16.88
N LEU A 248 -11.27 -8.60 -16.11
CA LEU A 248 -10.70 -8.88 -14.78
C LEU A 248 -11.74 -9.36 -13.78
N THR A 249 -13.02 -9.05 -13.95
CA THR A 249 -14.09 -9.40 -13.00
C THR A 249 -15.14 -10.34 -13.61
N GLU A 250 -14.77 -11.10 -14.64
CA GLU A 250 -15.70 -11.93 -15.42
C GLU A 250 -16.38 -13.03 -14.60
N ASN A 251 -15.71 -13.54 -13.56
CA ASN A 251 -16.21 -14.53 -12.62
C ASN A 251 -15.95 -14.07 -11.19
N SER A 252 -16.67 -14.67 -10.23
CA SER A 252 -16.63 -14.25 -8.82
C SER A 252 -15.25 -14.37 -8.20
N THR A 253 -14.45 -15.38 -8.57
CA THR A 253 -13.11 -15.59 -8.03
C THR A 253 -12.11 -14.56 -8.56
N ASN A 254 -12.12 -14.30 -9.87
CA ASN A 254 -11.34 -13.23 -10.50
C ASN A 254 -11.72 -11.87 -9.89
N ALA A 255 -13.03 -11.59 -9.77
CA ALA A 255 -13.52 -10.36 -9.17
C ALA A 255 -13.03 -10.18 -7.73
N ALA A 256 -13.09 -11.25 -6.93
CA ALA A 256 -12.56 -11.28 -5.58
C ALA A 256 -11.05 -10.97 -5.54
N TYR A 257 -10.26 -11.71 -6.30
CA TYR A 257 -8.81 -11.56 -6.39
C TYR A 257 -8.38 -10.13 -6.77
N TYR A 258 -8.92 -9.60 -7.88
CA TYR A 258 -8.53 -8.29 -8.38
C TYR A 258 -9.06 -7.13 -7.54
N ARG A 259 -10.24 -7.26 -6.91
CA ARG A 259 -10.74 -6.28 -5.92
C ARG A 259 -9.81 -6.20 -4.72
N TYR A 260 -9.43 -7.35 -4.16
CA TYR A 260 -8.48 -7.36 -3.05
C TYR A 260 -7.11 -6.81 -3.46
N ALA A 261 -6.59 -7.19 -4.63
CA ALA A 261 -5.31 -6.69 -5.13
C ALA A 261 -5.29 -5.16 -5.34
N VAL A 262 -6.37 -4.56 -5.85
CA VAL A 262 -6.44 -3.09 -5.99
C VAL A 262 -6.52 -2.39 -4.63
N LEU A 263 -7.18 -3.01 -3.65
CA LEU A 263 -7.22 -2.50 -2.28
C LEU A 263 -5.82 -2.53 -1.64
N LEU A 264 -5.06 -3.62 -1.80
CA LEU A 264 -3.68 -3.72 -1.34
C LEU A 264 -2.80 -2.63 -1.97
N ALA A 265 -2.94 -2.41 -3.29
CA ALA A 265 -2.20 -1.38 -4.02
C ALA A 265 -2.48 0.03 -3.46
N ILE A 266 -3.76 0.39 -3.34
CA ILE A 266 -4.19 1.70 -2.81
C ILE A 266 -3.71 1.86 -1.37
N THR A 267 -3.83 0.82 -0.54
CA THR A 267 -3.46 0.86 0.88
C THR A 267 -1.96 1.11 1.06
N ALA A 268 -1.11 0.34 0.38
CA ALA A 268 0.34 0.49 0.48
C ALA A 268 0.82 1.88 0.00
N LEU A 269 0.29 2.37 -1.13
CA LEU A 269 0.62 3.71 -1.63
C LEU A 269 0.09 4.81 -0.71
N SER A 270 -1.11 4.64 -0.13
CA SER A 270 -1.67 5.59 0.84
C SER A 270 -0.80 5.71 2.07
N HIS A 271 -0.36 4.58 2.64
CA HIS A 271 0.55 4.60 3.80
C HIS A 271 1.90 5.24 3.47
N LEU A 272 2.46 4.99 2.28
CA LEU A 272 3.64 5.74 1.84
C LEU A 272 3.36 7.26 1.81
N TYR A 273 2.20 7.68 1.33
CA TYR A 273 1.81 9.10 1.30
C TYR A 273 1.59 9.69 2.70
N PHE A 274 1.19 8.88 3.67
CA PHE A 274 1.09 9.32 5.08
C PHE A 274 2.47 9.63 5.64
N GLY A 275 3.47 8.80 5.38
CA GLY A 275 4.86 9.11 5.73
C GLY A 275 5.39 10.33 4.99
N PHE A 276 5.08 10.46 3.70
CA PHE A 276 5.47 11.63 2.92
C PHE A 276 4.78 12.92 3.42
N ALA A 277 3.58 12.84 3.99
CA ALA A 277 2.91 13.99 4.61
C ALA A 277 3.68 14.51 5.83
N LEU A 278 4.21 13.63 6.68
CA LEU A 278 5.05 14.05 7.80
C LEU A 278 6.38 14.67 7.33
N LEU A 279 6.94 14.16 6.22
CA LEU A 279 8.11 14.75 5.59
C LEU A 279 7.82 16.18 5.10
N ILE A 280 6.64 16.39 4.50
CA ILE A 280 6.17 17.71 4.08
C ILE A 280 5.98 18.64 5.28
N GLU A 281 5.37 18.16 6.37
CA GLU A 281 5.21 18.96 7.61
C GLU A 281 6.57 19.38 8.18
N ALA A 282 7.54 18.46 8.23
CA ALA A 282 8.91 18.77 8.65
C ALA A 282 9.58 19.80 7.72
N ALA A 283 9.41 19.67 6.40
CA ALA A 283 9.92 20.63 5.41
C ALA A 283 9.31 22.02 5.57
N MET A 284 8.03 22.12 5.97
CA MET A 284 7.34 23.39 6.18
C MET A 284 7.67 24.03 7.53
N SER A 285 8.21 23.26 8.48
CA SER A 285 8.61 23.77 9.79
C SER A 285 9.76 24.77 9.64
N THR A 286 9.53 26.00 10.08
CA THR A 286 10.60 26.96 10.32
C THR A 286 11.23 26.59 11.65
N ARG A 287 12.31 25.81 11.62
CA ARG A 287 13.20 25.73 12.78
C ARG A 287 14.05 27.01 12.74
N ASP A 288 13.68 27.95 13.61
CA ASP A 288 14.52 29.11 13.96
C ASP A 288 15.83 28.64 14.60
#